data_AF-A0A7S4LG50-F1
#
_entry.id   AF-A0A7S4LG50-F1
#
_cell.length_a   1.000
_cell.length_b   1.000
_cell.length_c   1.000
_cell.angle_alpha   90.00
_cell.angle_beta   90.00
_cell.angle_gamma   90.00
#
_symmetry.space_group_name_H-M   'P 1'
#
loop_
_entity.id
_entity.type
_entity.pdbx_description
1 polymer ?
#
loop_
_entity_poly.entity_id
_entity_poly.type
_entity_poly.pdbx_seq_one_letter_code
_entity_poly.pdbx_strand_id
1 'polypeptide(L)'
;IFFRGMSTTTSNVHVVALNVPVHPLECCTSFKQLDANEQRYVHHLTKAAWAGSRICIHQASTESPDIFGLLQTMFSLVGGATALREKCMQPPYAVSAEAITAWLAYTTTFYGNLGNYYASGDLKLVPQCSEADVD
;
A
#
# COMPACT_ATOMS: atom_id res chain seq x y z
N ILE A 1 -33.79 3.81 1.59
CA ILE A 1 -32.97 4.30 2.73
C ILE A 1 -33.24 3.37 3.90
N PHE A 2 -32.41 2.34 4.06
CA PHE A 2 -32.48 1.42 5.22
C PHE A 2 -31.26 1.70 6.08
N PHE A 3 -31.45 2.45 7.17
CA PHE A 3 -30.47 2.51 8.26
C PHE A 3 -30.66 1.23 9.09
N ARG A 4 -29.83 0.22 8.84
CA ARG A 4 -29.73 -0.96 9.71
C ARG A 4 -28.76 -0.60 10.83
N GLY A 5 -29.21 -0.77 12.07
CA GLY A 5 -28.56 -0.28 13.28
C GLY A 5 -27.06 -0.58 13.35
N MET A 6 -26.31 0.42 13.82
CA MET A 6 -24.93 0.27 14.26
C MET A 6 -24.93 -0.67 15.47
N SER A 7 -24.76 -1.96 15.22
CA SER A 7 -24.21 -2.87 16.19
C SER A 7 -22.79 -2.40 16.46
N THR A 8 -22.41 -2.23 17.73
CA THR A 8 -21.02 -1.97 18.14
C THR A 8 -20.20 -3.22 17.83
N THR A 9 -19.74 -3.33 16.59
CA THR A 9 -18.97 -4.47 16.09
C THR A 9 -17.59 -4.43 16.72
N THR A 10 -17.20 -5.50 17.41
CA THR A 10 -15.80 -5.84 17.67
C THR A 10 -14.98 -5.53 16.42
N SER A 11 -14.04 -4.60 16.54
CA SER A 11 -13.27 -4.06 15.43
C SER A 11 -12.67 -5.23 14.64
N ASN A 12 -13.12 -5.45 13.40
CA ASN A 12 -12.65 -6.53 12.53
C ASN A 12 -11.29 -6.12 11.94
N VAL A 13 -10.31 -5.98 12.82
CA VAL A 13 -9.00 -5.39 12.58
C VAL A 13 -7.98 -6.51 12.45
N HIS A 14 -7.15 -6.39 11.43
CA HIS A 14 -6.05 -7.28 11.15
C HIS A 14 -4.74 -6.52 11.24
N VAL A 15 -3.89 -6.94 12.17
CA VAL A 15 -2.51 -6.44 12.29
C VAL A 15 -1.68 -7.13 11.21
N VAL A 16 -1.08 -6.36 10.32
CA VAL A 16 -0.26 -6.88 9.22
C VAL A 16 1.00 -7.54 9.78
N ALA A 17 1.25 -8.81 9.40
CA ALA A 17 2.44 -9.53 9.80
C ALA A 17 3.71 -8.94 9.17
N LEU A 18 4.84 -9.02 9.88
CA LEU A 18 6.14 -8.51 9.38
C LEU A 18 6.62 -9.19 8.08
N ASN A 19 6.30 -10.48 7.92
CA ASN A 19 6.72 -11.26 6.75
C ASN A 19 5.57 -11.38 5.75
N VAL A 20 5.36 -10.32 4.97
CA VAL A 20 4.42 -10.34 3.85
C VAL A 20 5.11 -10.96 2.64
N PRO A 21 4.57 -12.02 2.01
CA PRO A 21 5.17 -12.60 0.82
C PRO A 21 5.07 -11.62 -0.35
N VAL A 22 6.20 -11.34 -1.00
CA VAL A 22 6.27 -10.49 -2.19
C VAL A 22 6.80 -11.32 -3.35
N HIS A 23 5.99 -11.44 -4.40
CA HIS A 23 6.33 -12.19 -5.60
C HIS A 23 6.38 -11.23 -6.80
N PRO A 24 7.54 -11.05 -7.44
CA PRO A 24 7.63 -10.24 -8.65
C PRO A 24 6.86 -10.92 -9.79
N LEU A 25 6.04 -10.15 -10.51
CA LEU A 25 5.37 -10.63 -11.71
C LEU A 25 6.36 -10.68 -12.88
N GLU A 26 6.66 -11.86 -13.39
CA GLU A 26 7.42 -12.02 -14.63
C GLU A 26 6.50 -11.75 -15.82
N CYS A 27 6.71 -10.63 -16.50
CA CYS A 27 5.97 -10.29 -17.72
C CYS A 27 6.89 -9.86 -18.87
N CYS A 28 8.20 -9.84 -18.66
CA CYS A 28 9.19 -9.39 -19.63
C CYS A 28 9.26 -10.33 -20.83
N THR A 29 9.19 -11.64 -20.59
CA THR A 29 9.21 -12.65 -21.66
C THR A 29 8.03 -12.46 -22.61
N SER A 30 6.82 -12.34 -22.07
CA SER A 30 5.60 -12.12 -22.86
C SER A 30 5.57 -10.74 -23.52
N PHE A 31 6.01 -9.69 -22.83
CA PHE A 31 6.01 -8.33 -23.38
C PHE A 31 6.95 -8.20 -24.60
N LYS A 32 8.08 -8.92 -24.61
CA LYS A 32 9.03 -8.94 -25.74
C LYS A 32 8.47 -9.60 -27.01
N GLN A 33 7.41 -10.39 -26.89
CA GLN A 33 6.75 -11.02 -28.04
C GLN A 33 5.78 -10.09 -28.76
N LEU A 34 5.42 -8.97 -28.12
CA LEU A 34 4.52 -7.97 -28.68
C LEU A 34 5.21 -7.14 -29.75
N ASP A 35 4.48 -6.81 -30.82
CA ASP A 35 4.94 -5.84 -31.81
C ASP A 35 4.91 -4.40 -31.28
N ALA A 36 5.47 -3.45 -32.03
CA ALA A 36 5.55 -2.05 -31.60
C ALA A 36 4.18 -1.38 -31.39
N ASN A 37 3.14 -1.82 -32.09
CA ASN A 37 1.79 -1.29 -31.93
C ASN A 37 1.12 -1.87 -30.68
N GLU A 38 1.25 -3.17 -30.46
CA GLU A 38 0.76 -3.87 -29.27
C GLU A 38 1.42 -3.34 -28.00
N GLN A 39 2.73 -3.09 -28.01
CA GLN A 39 3.43 -2.48 -26.88
C GLN A 39 2.88 -1.08 -26.55
N ARG A 40 2.62 -0.26 -27.57
CA ARG A 40 2.00 1.07 -27.37
C ARG A 40 0.58 0.95 -26.82
N TYR A 41 -0.21 0.01 -27.32
CA TYR A 41 -1.55 -0.27 -26.82
C TYR A 41 -1.51 -0.66 -25.34
N VAL A 42 -0.68 -1.64 -24.96
CA VAL A 42 -0.51 -2.08 -23.57
C VAL A 42 -0.02 -0.94 -22.67
N HIS A 43 0.90 -0.10 -23.14
CA HIS A 43 1.36 1.08 -22.40
C HIS A 43 0.20 2.03 -22.05
N HIS A 44 -0.60 2.42 -23.04
CA HIS A 44 -1.71 3.35 -22.81
C HIS A 44 -2.83 2.71 -21.99
N LEU A 45 -3.15 1.43 -22.23
CA LEU A 45 -4.12 0.69 -21.43
C LEU A 45 -3.70 0.62 -19.96
N THR A 46 -2.43 0.30 -19.70
CA THR A 46 -1.86 0.24 -18.34
C THR A 46 -1.91 1.60 -17.65
N LYS A 47 -1.59 2.70 -18.36
CA LYS A 47 -1.73 4.06 -17.82
C LYS A 47 -3.18 4.40 -17.46
N ALA A 48 -4.13 4.00 -18.29
CA ALA A 48 -5.56 4.22 -18.00
C ALA A 48 -6.02 3.40 -16.78
N ALA A 49 -5.59 2.14 -16.67
CA ALA A 49 -5.89 1.29 -15.51
C ALA A 49 -5.35 1.89 -14.19
N TRP A 50 -4.09 2.33 -14.18
CA TRP A 50 -3.50 2.98 -13.00
C TRP A 50 -4.09 4.35 -12.69
N ALA A 51 -4.56 5.10 -13.69
CA ALA A 51 -5.32 6.33 -13.42
C ALA A 51 -6.65 6.00 -12.72
N GLY A 52 -7.30 4.91 -13.11
CA GLY A 52 -8.54 4.42 -12.50
C GLY A 52 -8.36 3.84 -11.10
N SER A 53 -7.17 3.37 -10.72
CA SER A 53 -6.95 2.75 -9.40
C SER A 53 -7.22 3.70 -8.23
N ARG A 54 -7.10 5.02 -8.44
CA ARG A 54 -7.44 6.03 -7.42
C ARG A 54 -8.91 5.95 -7.01
N ILE A 55 -9.80 5.55 -7.93
CA ILE A 55 -11.21 5.34 -7.62
C ILE A 55 -11.36 4.22 -6.58
N CYS A 56 -10.64 3.11 -6.74
CA CYS A 56 -10.64 2.00 -5.77
C CYS A 56 -10.16 2.48 -4.39
N ILE A 57 -9.11 3.30 -4.34
CA ILE A 57 -8.60 3.89 -3.08
C ILE A 57 -9.69 4.73 -2.40
N HIS A 58 -10.41 5.57 -3.14
CA HIS A 58 -11.54 6.34 -2.60
C HIS A 58 -12.73 5.48 -2.16
N GLN A 59 -12.92 4.32 -2.81
CA GLN A 59 -14.00 3.39 -2.49
C GLN A 59 -13.67 2.45 -1.32
N ALA A 60 -12.38 2.25 -1.00
CA ALA A 60 -11.94 1.35 0.06
C ALA A 60 -12.29 1.89 1.45
N SER A 61 -11.97 3.15 1.74
CA SER A 61 -12.32 3.82 2.99
C SER A 61 -12.17 5.33 2.87
N THR A 62 -12.76 6.07 3.83
CA THR A 62 -12.65 7.53 3.89
C THR A 62 -11.21 8.01 4.06
N GLU A 63 -10.39 7.28 4.81
CA GLU A 63 -9.01 7.64 5.12
C GLU A 63 -7.98 7.13 4.09
N SER A 64 -8.33 6.15 3.25
CA SER A 64 -7.42 5.56 2.27
C SER A 64 -6.78 6.57 1.31
N PRO A 65 -7.49 7.60 0.79
CA PRO A 65 -6.87 8.63 -0.05
C PRO A 65 -5.76 9.40 0.65
N ASP A 66 -5.95 9.74 1.92
CA ASP A 66 -4.98 10.50 2.71
C ASP A 66 -3.77 9.64 3.06
N ILE A 67 -4.00 8.37 3.43
CA ILE A 67 -2.93 7.39 3.63
C ILE A 67 -2.11 7.23 2.34
N PHE A 68 -2.77 7.07 1.18
CA PHE A 68 -2.07 6.98 -0.10
C PHE A 68 -1.24 8.24 -0.38
N GLY A 69 -1.80 9.44 -0.14
CA GLY A 69 -1.10 10.70 -0.29
C GLY A 69 0.15 10.82 0.58
N LEU A 70 0.05 10.41 1.86
CA LEU A 70 1.17 10.34 2.80
C LEU A 70 2.27 9.43 2.27
N LEU A 71 1.92 8.19 1.90
CA LEU A 71 2.89 7.20 1.43
C LEU A 71 3.59 7.67 0.15
N GLN A 72 2.84 8.18 -0.83
CA GLN A 72 3.41 8.72 -2.08
C GLN A 72 4.38 9.87 -1.81
N THR A 73 3.98 10.82 -0.96
CA THR A 73 4.82 11.96 -0.57
C THR A 73 6.10 11.48 0.09
N MET A 74 6.00 10.59 1.07
CA MET A 74 7.15 10.09 1.82
C MET A 74 8.17 9.39 0.93
N PHE A 75 7.75 8.44 0.07
CA PHE A 75 8.69 7.76 -0.82
C PHE A 75 9.28 8.67 -1.89
N SER A 76 8.53 9.68 -2.35
CA SER A 76 9.04 10.66 -3.32
C SER A 76 10.16 11.54 -2.74
N LEU A 77 10.06 11.91 -1.46
CA LEU A 77 11.06 12.74 -0.77
C LEU A 77 12.30 11.93 -0.39
N VAL A 78 12.10 10.67 -0.03
CA VAL A 78 13.16 9.84 0.55
C VAL A 78 13.96 9.09 -0.51
N GLY A 79 13.34 8.72 -1.64
CA GLY A 79 13.99 7.99 -2.73
C GLY A 79 13.83 6.47 -2.65
N GLY A 80 12.80 5.98 -1.95
CA GLY A 80 12.46 4.55 -1.87
C GLY A 80 12.70 3.90 -0.49
N ALA A 81 12.35 2.61 -0.38
CA ALA A 81 12.32 1.88 0.88
C ALA A 81 13.71 1.70 1.53
N THR A 82 14.75 1.44 0.74
CA THR A 82 16.12 1.30 1.25
C THR A 82 16.62 2.60 1.86
N ALA A 83 16.48 3.71 1.13
CA ALA A 83 16.87 5.04 1.63
C ALA A 83 16.05 5.46 2.86
N LEU A 84 14.77 5.06 2.92
CA LEU A 84 13.92 5.30 4.09
C LEU A 84 14.42 4.55 5.31
N ARG A 85 14.73 3.25 5.16
CA ARG A 85 15.30 2.46 6.23
C ARG A 85 16.59 3.07 6.75
N GLU A 86 17.51 3.42 5.86
CA GLU A 86 18.79 4.03 6.23
C GLU A 86 18.58 5.34 7.00
N LYS A 87 17.73 6.26 6.52
CA LYS A 87 17.48 7.54 7.18
C LYS A 87 16.79 7.39 8.54
N CYS A 88 15.77 6.54 8.64
CA CYS A 88 15.02 6.35 9.89
C CYS A 88 15.85 5.71 10.99
N MET A 89 16.85 4.90 10.65
CA MET A 89 17.74 4.28 11.64
C MET A 89 18.80 5.25 12.20
N GLN A 90 19.02 6.41 11.57
CA GLN A 90 20.00 7.40 12.03
C GLN A 90 19.37 8.44 12.98
N PRO A 91 20.18 9.08 13.85
CA PRO A 91 19.73 10.26 14.59
C PRO A 91 19.23 11.38 13.64
N PRO A 92 18.21 12.15 14.03
CA PRO A 92 17.57 12.18 15.36
C PRO A 92 16.46 11.13 15.56
N TYR A 93 16.08 10.36 14.53
CA TYR A 93 14.92 9.46 14.58
C TYR A 93 15.21 8.16 15.35
N ALA A 94 16.32 7.49 15.01
CA ALA A 94 16.74 6.24 15.65
C ALA A 94 15.64 5.17 15.76
N VAL A 95 14.80 5.03 14.73
CA VAL A 95 13.69 4.07 14.68
C VAL A 95 14.24 2.65 14.57
N SER A 96 13.63 1.70 15.28
CA SER A 96 14.05 0.31 15.27
C SER A 96 13.88 -0.35 13.90
N ALA A 97 14.76 -1.30 13.59
CA ALA A 97 14.71 -2.08 12.35
C ALA A 97 13.36 -2.83 12.20
N GLU A 98 12.81 -3.29 13.32
CA GLU A 98 11.54 -4.00 13.44
C GLU A 98 10.36 -3.07 13.12
N ALA A 99 10.33 -1.86 13.69
CA ALA A 99 9.25 -0.89 13.43
C ALA A 99 9.24 -0.43 11.97
N ILE A 100 10.42 -0.16 11.37
CA ILE A 100 10.52 0.15 9.94
C ILE A 100 10.00 -1.01 9.10
N THR A 101 10.31 -2.25 9.49
CA THR A 101 9.83 -3.44 8.78
C THR A 101 8.32 -3.60 8.90
N ALA A 102 7.75 -3.36 10.08
CA ALA A 102 6.30 -3.36 10.31
C ALA A 102 5.58 -2.31 9.44
N TRP A 103 6.14 -1.10 9.36
CA TRP A 103 5.59 -0.03 8.53
C TRP A 103 5.69 -0.34 7.03
N LEU A 104 6.82 -0.89 6.57
CA LEU A 104 7.00 -1.32 5.18
C LEU A 104 6.08 -2.50 4.83
N ALA A 105 5.84 -3.42 5.76
CA ALA A 105 4.89 -4.52 5.59
C ALA A 105 3.46 -3.98 5.41
N TYR A 106 3.02 -3.08 6.29
CA TYR A 106 1.73 -2.39 6.15
C TYR A 106 1.61 -1.66 4.80
N THR A 107 2.63 -0.90 4.44
CA THR A 107 2.66 -0.15 3.18
C THR A 107 2.55 -1.08 1.96
N THR A 108 3.27 -2.20 1.99
CA THR A 108 3.22 -3.22 0.94
C THR A 108 1.81 -3.80 0.81
N THR A 109 1.18 -4.16 1.94
CA THR A 109 -0.19 -4.67 1.96
C THR A 109 -1.21 -3.62 1.51
N PHE A 110 -1.04 -2.36 1.90
CA PHE A 110 -1.90 -1.25 1.47
C PHE A 110 -1.90 -1.09 -0.05
N TYR A 111 -0.71 -1.04 -0.68
CA TYR A 111 -0.61 -0.95 -2.14
C TYR A 111 -1.16 -2.19 -2.85
N GLY A 112 -0.96 -3.38 -2.27
CA GLY A 112 -1.50 -4.63 -2.81
C GLY A 112 -3.03 -4.69 -2.81
N ASN A 113 -3.70 -3.97 -1.90
CA ASN A 113 -5.16 -3.93 -1.80
C ASN A 113 -5.78 -2.63 -2.31
N LEU A 114 -4.96 -1.65 -2.71
CA LEU A 114 -5.40 -0.28 -3.05
C LEU A 114 -6.24 0.36 -1.92
N GLY A 115 -5.85 0.14 -0.68
CA GLY A 115 -6.58 0.64 0.49
C GLY A 115 -6.17 -0.06 1.78
N ASN A 116 -6.69 0.43 2.91
CA ASN A 116 -6.42 -0.12 4.23
C ASN A 116 -7.42 -1.21 4.66
N TYR A 117 -7.99 -1.95 3.71
CA TYR A 117 -8.81 -3.13 3.96
C TYR A 117 -8.34 -4.26 3.07
N TYR A 118 -8.41 -5.51 3.56
CA TYR A 118 -8.24 -6.65 2.66
C TYR A 118 -9.40 -6.70 1.66
N ALA A 119 -9.08 -6.87 0.38
CA ALA A 119 -10.09 -7.06 -0.66
C ALA A 119 -10.95 -8.32 -0.42
N SER A 120 -10.42 -9.30 0.31
CA SER A 120 -11.15 -10.50 0.76
C SER A 120 -11.40 -10.44 2.26
N GLY A 121 -12.68 -10.40 2.66
CA GLY A 121 -13.09 -10.52 4.06
C GLY A 121 -13.26 -9.20 4.81
N ASP A 122 -13.13 -8.05 4.13
CA ASP A 122 -13.43 -6.70 4.64
C ASP A 122 -12.81 -6.42 6.01
N LEU A 123 -11.56 -6.87 6.21
CA LEU A 123 -10.81 -6.67 7.44
C LEU A 123 -9.97 -5.41 7.34
N LYS A 124 -10.08 -4.53 8.34
CA LYS A 124 -9.28 -3.30 8.41
C LYS A 124 -7.82 -3.65 8.67
N LEU A 125 -6.92 -3.17 7.83
CA LEU A 125 -5.48 -3.34 7.97
C LEU A 125 -4.91 -2.27 8.90
N VAL A 126 -4.10 -2.69 9.87
CA VAL A 126 -3.33 -1.77 10.73
C VAL A 126 -1.86 -2.19 10.79
N PRO A 127 -0.93 -1.24 10.88
CA PRO A 127 0.48 -1.56 11.04
C PRO A 127 0.76 -2.16 12.42
N GLN A 128 1.84 -2.93 12.53
CA GLN A 128 2.31 -3.50 13.80
C GLN A 128 3.23 -2.53 14.58
N CYS A 129 3.69 -1.44 13.96
CA CYS A 129 4.47 -0.40 14.65
C CYS A 129 3.58 0.45 15.56
N SER A 130 4.18 1.07 16.58
CA SER A 130 3.49 1.99 17.48
C SER A 130 3.31 3.37 16.84
N GLU A 131 2.40 4.18 17.40
CA GLU A 131 2.23 5.58 16.98
C GLU A 131 3.52 6.38 17.14
N ALA A 132 4.25 6.16 18.25
CA ALA A 132 5.53 6.83 18.51
C ALA A 132 6.65 6.45 17.51
N ASP A 133 6.53 5.33 16.78
CA ASP A 133 7.49 4.96 15.73
C ASP A 133 7.28 5.75 14.43
N VAL A 134 6.11 6.38 14.27
CA VAL A 134 5.69 7.06 13.03
C VAL A 134 5.35 8.54 13.21
N ASP A 135 5.36 9.05 14.44
CA ASP A 135 5.28 10.47 14.79
C ASP A 135 6.55 11.25 14.39
#